data_AF-Q6ACJ7-F1
#
_entry.id   AF-Q6ACJ7-F1
#
_cell.length_a   1.000
_cell.length_b   1.000
_cell.length_c   1.000
_cell.angle_alpha   90.00
_cell.angle_beta   90.00
_cell.angle_gamma   90.00
#
_symmetry.space_group_name_H-M   'P 1'
#
loop_
_entity.id
_entity.type
_entity.pdbx_description
1 polymer ?
#
loop_
_entity_poly.entity_id
_entity_poly.type
_entity_poly.pdbx_seq_one_letter_code
_entity_poly.pdbx_strand_id
1 'polypeptide(L)'
;MQGLLTTSPELLEAFWATPPDPVEVAAWWAGLAPAERTAFVALAPAVIGNLPGIPYRVRDTANRALYAEWATRKDLTPVQAATLEKLGIALQQTADFDGAPVLLVAFHLTAAVLMVAVGYGDPDTADTTTWCVPGMGFDASEATDSWSQAARNLLVAQRKLDPVRSHSVVSWLCYDTPVADLANLGQVLGPAHARAGARRLAAELDGNHAVRTATAPATPTIGVVAHSYGTPHRGERAHPGEHPGLLDHPDRRGGNRHRHRPRPDPAESRHHRR
;
A
#
# COMPACT_ATOMS: atom_id res chain seq x y z
N MET A 1 -20.66 -3.27 -20.64
CA MET A 1 -19.58 -3.40 -19.63
C MET A 1 -20.15 -3.47 -18.21
N GLN A 2 -21.00 -2.52 -17.79
CA GLN A 2 -21.67 -2.54 -16.48
C GLN A 2 -22.37 -3.89 -16.22
N GLY A 3 -23.23 -4.35 -17.14
CA GLY A 3 -23.90 -5.65 -17.02
C GLY A 3 -23.00 -6.89 -17.04
N LEU A 4 -21.76 -6.80 -17.55
CA LEU A 4 -20.79 -7.91 -17.51
C LEU A 4 -20.15 -8.01 -16.12
N LEU A 5 -19.81 -6.89 -15.49
CA LEU A 5 -19.24 -6.86 -14.14
C LEU A 5 -20.28 -7.18 -13.06
N THR A 6 -21.55 -6.82 -13.28
CA THR A 6 -22.65 -7.24 -12.38
C THR A 6 -22.96 -8.73 -12.47
N THR A 7 -22.61 -9.38 -13.59
CA THR A 7 -22.84 -10.82 -13.82
C THR A 7 -21.60 -11.69 -13.65
N SER A 8 -20.41 -11.08 -13.49
CA SER A 8 -19.14 -11.78 -13.30
C SER A 8 -18.33 -11.27 -12.10
N PRO A 9 -18.74 -11.60 -10.85
CA PRO A 9 -17.96 -11.31 -9.65
C PRO A 9 -16.52 -11.83 -9.72
N GLU A 10 -16.30 -12.97 -10.36
CA GLU A 10 -15.00 -13.60 -10.58
C GLU A 10 -14.02 -12.71 -11.35
N LEU A 11 -14.52 -11.87 -12.26
CA LEU A 11 -13.68 -10.97 -13.04
C LEU A 11 -13.17 -9.82 -12.17
N LEU A 12 -14.02 -9.29 -11.29
CA LEU A 12 -13.64 -8.25 -10.35
C LEU A 12 -12.62 -8.79 -9.33
N GLU A 13 -12.81 -10.01 -8.84
CA GLU A 13 -11.84 -10.69 -7.98
C GLU A 13 -10.49 -10.91 -8.68
N ALA A 14 -10.50 -11.30 -9.96
CA ALA A 14 -9.27 -11.47 -10.72
C ALA A 14 -8.50 -10.14 -10.87
N PHE A 15 -9.21 -9.05 -11.22
CA PHE A 15 -8.64 -7.70 -11.26
C PHE A 15 -8.10 -7.25 -9.91
N TRP A 16 -8.77 -7.65 -8.83
CA TRP A 16 -8.32 -7.32 -7.49
C TRP A 16 -7.03 -8.04 -7.11
N ALA A 17 -7.01 -9.36 -7.31
CA ALA A 17 -5.93 -10.23 -6.88
C ALA A 17 -4.66 -10.09 -7.73
N THR A 18 -4.84 -9.80 -9.02
CA THR A 18 -3.76 -9.60 -10.00
C THR A 18 -4.05 -8.37 -10.84
N PRO A 19 -3.92 -7.16 -10.28
CA PRO A 19 -4.12 -5.95 -11.04
C PRO A 19 -3.06 -5.83 -12.14
N PRO A 20 -3.38 -5.18 -13.28
CA PRO A 20 -2.39 -4.78 -14.27
C PRO A 20 -1.29 -3.91 -13.65
N ASP A 21 -0.17 -3.76 -14.37
CA ASP A 21 0.93 -2.91 -13.94
C ASP A 21 0.43 -1.46 -13.70
N PRO A 22 0.62 -0.89 -12.49
CA PRO A 22 0.08 0.43 -12.17
C PRO A 22 0.67 1.57 -13.00
N VAL A 23 1.89 1.42 -13.51
CA VAL A 23 2.54 2.40 -14.40
C VAL A 23 1.87 2.39 -15.77
N GLU A 24 1.58 1.20 -16.30
CA GLU A 24 0.84 1.05 -17.56
C GLU A 24 -0.59 1.58 -17.43
N VAL A 25 -1.26 1.30 -16.30
CA VAL A 25 -2.59 1.85 -16.01
C VAL A 25 -2.56 3.38 -15.98
N ALA A 26 -1.58 3.96 -15.28
CA ALA A 26 -1.46 5.41 -15.18
C ALA A 26 -1.24 6.05 -16.56
N ALA A 27 -0.37 5.46 -17.39
CA ALA A 27 -0.12 5.92 -18.75
C ALA A 27 -1.37 5.80 -19.65
N TRP A 28 -2.07 4.66 -19.59
CA TRP A 28 -3.32 4.44 -20.31
C TRP A 28 -4.37 5.49 -19.90
N TRP A 29 -4.60 5.67 -18.61
CA TRP A 29 -5.57 6.63 -18.09
C TRP A 29 -5.25 8.06 -18.52
N ALA A 30 -3.97 8.45 -18.46
CA ALA A 30 -3.48 9.74 -18.91
C ALA A 30 -3.67 9.96 -20.43
N GLY A 31 -3.67 8.90 -21.23
CA GLY A 31 -3.92 8.96 -22.68
C GLY A 31 -5.38 9.11 -23.08
N LEU A 32 -6.33 8.79 -22.19
CA LEU A 32 -7.76 8.88 -22.50
C LEU A 32 -8.27 10.33 -22.60
N ALA A 33 -9.24 10.55 -23.49
CA ALA A 33 -9.99 11.79 -23.53
C ALA A 33 -10.86 11.96 -22.27
N PRO A 34 -11.19 13.21 -21.86
CA PRO A 34 -12.03 13.45 -20.68
C PRO A 34 -13.40 12.74 -20.73
N ALA A 35 -14.02 12.65 -21.91
CA ALA A 35 -15.28 11.94 -22.09
C ALA A 35 -15.15 10.43 -21.86
N GLU A 36 -14.05 9.83 -22.29
CA GLU A 36 -13.77 8.40 -22.08
C GLU A 36 -13.56 8.11 -20.60
N ARG A 37 -12.76 8.94 -19.90
CA ARG A 37 -12.56 8.82 -18.44
C ARG A 37 -13.88 8.88 -17.68
N THR A 38 -14.74 9.85 -18.01
CA THR A 38 -16.09 9.96 -17.43
C THR A 38 -16.93 8.72 -17.70
N ALA A 39 -16.88 8.19 -18.94
CA ALA A 39 -17.59 6.97 -19.29
C ALA A 39 -17.09 5.75 -18.50
N PHE A 40 -15.78 5.58 -18.33
CA PHE A 40 -15.21 4.50 -17.52
C PHE A 40 -15.63 4.57 -16.05
N VAL A 41 -15.59 5.76 -15.44
CA VAL A 41 -16.05 5.98 -14.06
C VAL A 41 -17.53 5.61 -13.90
N ALA A 42 -18.38 5.99 -14.87
CA ALA A 42 -19.81 5.71 -14.81
C ALA A 42 -20.16 4.24 -15.09
N LEU A 43 -19.48 3.61 -16.05
CA LEU A 43 -19.84 2.28 -16.56
C LEU A 43 -19.14 1.13 -15.82
N ALA A 44 -18.01 1.40 -15.17
CA ALA A 44 -17.23 0.41 -14.44
C ALA A 44 -16.63 0.96 -13.14
N PRO A 45 -17.44 1.57 -12.25
CA PRO A 45 -16.93 2.19 -11.04
C PRO A 45 -16.20 1.18 -10.12
N ALA A 46 -16.62 -0.09 -10.09
CA ALA A 46 -15.99 -1.11 -9.25
C ALA A 46 -14.56 -1.46 -9.69
N VAL A 47 -14.27 -1.31 -10.99
CA VAL A 47 -12.91 -1.49 -11.52
C VAL A 47 -12.12 -0.21 -11.33
N ILE A 48 -12.61 0.92 -11.85
CA ILE A 48 -11.88 2.20 -11.82
C ILE A 48 -11.61 2.68 -10.38
N GLY A 49 -12.58 2.48 -9.49
CA GLY A 49 -12.45 2.82 -8.07
C GLY A 49 -11.38 2.04 -7.32
N ASN A 50 -10.99 0.87 -7.83
CA ASN A 50 -10.09 -0.06 -7.14
C ASN A 50 -8.85 -0.40 -7.96
N LEU A 51 -8.53 0.36 -9.01
CA LEU A 51 -7.42 0.05 -9.92
C LEU A 51 -6.16 0.88 -9.57
N PRO A 52 -5.07 0.25 -9.11
CA PRO A 52 -3.78 0.90 -8.93
C PRO A 52 -3.33 1.65 -10.20
N GLY A 53 -2.84 2.88 -10.06
CA GLY A 53 -2.45 3.75 -11.18
C GLY A 53 -3.53 4.76 -11.61
N ILE A 54 -4.77 4.61 -11.13
CA ILE A 54 -5.82 5.64 -11.30
C ILE A 54 -5.66 6.73 -10.22
N PRO A 55 -5.80 8.03 -10.55
CA PRO A 55 -5.80 9.12 -9.56
C PRO A 55 -6.82 8.92 -8.44
N TYR A 56 -6.42 9.21 -7.21
CA TYR A 56 -7.23 8.94 -6.00
C TYR A 56 -8.54 9.72 -5.98
N ARG A 57 -8.60 10.93 -6.54
CA ARG A 57 -9.88 11.66 -6.70
C ARG A 57 -10.83 10.99 -7.68
N VAL A 58 -10.30 10.36 -8.72
CA VAL A 58 -11.10 9.57 -9.66
C VAL A 58 -11.62 8.32 -8.97
N ARG A 59 -10.74 7.64 -8.20
CA ARG A 59 -11.14 6.46 -7.42
C ARG A 59 -12.22 6.79 -6.39
N ASP A 60 -12.06 7.89 -5.67
CA ASP A 60 -13.05 8.42 -4.72
C ASP A 60 -14.40 8.65 -5.40
N THR A 61 -14.41 9.29 -6.57
CA THR A 61 -15.65 9.52 -7.33
C THR A 61 -16.35 8.21 -7.69
N ALA A 62 -15.61 7.24 -8.22
CA ALA A 62 -16.14 5.92 -8.58
C ALA A 62 -16.64 5.13 -7.35
N ASN A 63 -15.85 5.10 -6.28
CA ASN A 63 -16.18 4.36 -5.07
C ASN A 63 -17.34 4.99 -4.31
N ARG A 64 -17.47 6.33 -4.29
CA ARG A 64 -18.61 7.01 -3.66
C ARG A 64 -19.92 6.76 -4.40
N ALA A 65 -19.87 6.63 -5.73
CA ALA A 65 -21.04 6.22 -6.52
C ALA A 65 -21.51 4.82 -6.10
N LEU A 66 -20.57 3.86 -5.98
CA LEU A 66 -20.88 2.53 -5.47
C LEU A 66 -21.39 2.56 -4.03
N TYR A 67 -20.72 3.30 -3.14
CA TYR A 67 -21.15 3.44 -1.76
C TYR A 67 -22.61 3.93 -1.68
N ALA A 68 -22.99 4.91 -2.50
CA ALA A 68 -24.36 5.40 -2.55
C ALA A 68 -25.35 4.32 -3.02
N GLU A 69 -25.01 3.51 -4.03
CA GLU A 69 -25.82 2.37 -4.44
C GLU A 69 -25.98 1.34 -3.31
N TRP A 70 -24.88 0.97 -2.65
CA TRP A 70 -24.87 0.02 -1.54
C TRP A 70 -25.66 0.49 -0.34
N ALA A 71 -25.63 1.79 -0.03
CA ALA A 71 -26.40 2.38 1.06
C ALA A 71 -27.93 2.29 0.86
N THR A 72 -28.40 2.07 -0.37
CA THR A 72 -29.84 1.90 -0.66
C THR A 72 -30.32 0.45 -0.55
N ARG A 73 -29.40 -0.52 -0.51
CA ARG A 73 -29.72 -1.96 -0.47
C ARG A 73 -30.43 -2.34 0.82
N LYS A 74 -31.28 -3.37 0.72
CA LYS A 74 -32.06 -3.92 1.85
C LYS A 74 -31.65 -5.34 2.23
N ASP A 75 -30.82 -5.96 1.40
CA ASP A 75 -30.33 -7.33 1.46
C ASP A 75 -28.87 -7.41 1.98
N LEU A 76 -28.45 -6.42 2.77
CA LEU A 76 -27.11 -6.39 3.34
C LEU A 76 -26.95 -7.40 4.48
N THR A 77 -25.81 -8.07 4.52
CA THR A 77 -25.38 -8.80 5.71
C THR A 77 -25.11 -7.82 6.86
N PRO A 78 -25.17 -8.26 8.13
CA PRO A 78 -24.86 -7.40 9.28
C PRO A 78 -23.46 -6.74 9.19
N VAL A 79 -22.46 -7.47 8.70
CA VAL A 79 -21.09 -6.96 8.55
C VAL A 79 -21.01 -5.87 7.47
N GLN A 80 -21.70 -6.06 6.34
CA GLN A 80 -21.77 -5.03 5.29
C GLN A 80 -22.48 -3.77 5.78
N ALA A 81 -23.60 -3.92 6.51
CA ALA A 81 -24.33 -2.79 7.06
C ALA A 81 -23.48 -1.97 8.06
N ALA A 82 -22.82 -2.66 9.01
CA ALA A 82 -21.92 -2.01 9.97
C ALA A 82 -20.73 -1.32 9.28
N THR A 83 -20.16 -1.94 8.24
CA THR A 83 -19.07 -1.36 7.44
C THR A 83 -19.51 -0.08 6.73
N LEU A 84 -20.69 -0.06 6.12
CA LEU A 84 -21.23 1.12 5.45
C LEU A 84 -21.48 2.27 6.44
N GLU A 85 -22.06 1.98 7.60
CA GLU A 85 -22.32 2.98 8.64
C GLU A 85 -21.01 3.65 9.09
N LYS A 86 -20.02 2.84 9.46
CA LYS A 86 -18.71 3.34 9.94
C LYS A 86 -17.93 4.05 8.85
N LEU A 87 -17.98 3.55 7.62
CA LEU A 87 -17.39 4.24 6.48
C LEU A 87 -18.05 5.61 6.26
N GLY A 88 -19.37 5.71 6.39
CA GLY A 88 -20.10 6.96 6.33
C GLY A 88 -19.61 7.98 7.37
N ILE A 89 -19.37 7.53 8.60
CA ILE A 89 -18.80 8.36 9.68
C ILE A 89 -17.38 8.80 9.32
N ALA A 90 -16.52 7.88 8.88
CA ALA A 90 -15.12 8.16 8.54
C ALA A 90 -15.00 9.19 7.39
N LEU A 91 -15.84 9.08 6.36
CA LEU A 91 -15.85 9.98 5.20
C LEU A 91 -16.33 11.41 5.53
N GLN A 92 -16.96 11.62 6.69
CA GLN A 92 -17.39 12.93 7.17
C GLN A 92 -16.34 13.64 8.07
N GLN A 93 -15.26 12.95 8.45
CA GLN A 93 -14.23 13.49 9.35
C GLN A 93 -13.26 14.47 8.63
N THR A 94 -13.76 15.55 8.03
CA THR A 94 -12.93 16.52 7.28
C THR A 94 -12.41 17.68 8.15
N ALA A 95 -13.06 17.93 9.28
CA ALA A 95 -12.76 19.08 10.14
C ALA A 95 -11.34 19.08 10.73
N ASP A 96 -10.76 17.90 10.95
CA ASP A 96 -9.46 17.74 11.59
C ASP A 96 -8.27 18.05 10.65
N PHE A 97 -8.52 18.34 9.36
CA PHE A 97 -7.49 18.36 8.32
C PHE A 97 -7.36 19.65 7.54
N ASP A 98 -7.78 20.80 8.09
CA ASP A 98 -7.63 22.12 7.47
C ASP A 98 -8.21 22.19 6.05
N GLY A 99 -9.34 21.51 5.83
CA GLY A 99 -10.00 21.43 4.53
C GLY A 99 -9.39 20.42 3.54
N ALA A 100 -8.37 19.66 3.94
CA ALA A 100 -7.87 18.57 3.12
C ALA A 100 -8.94 17.47 2.97
N PRO A 101 -9.00 16.80 1.81
CA PRO A 101 -10.09 15.87 1.52
C PRO A 101 -9.97 14.59 2.34
N VAL A 102 -11.11 13.92 2.52
CA VAL A 102 -11.18 12.52 2.92
C VAL A 102 -11.69 11.72 1.72
N LEU A 103 -10.90 10.77 1.26
CA LEU A 103 -11.11 10.04 0.01
C LEU A 103 -11.44 8.58 0.28
N LEU A 104 -12.44 8.03 -0.42
CA LEU A 104 -12.71 6.60 -0.48
C LEU A 104 -11.79 5.95 -1.51
N VAL A 105 -10.64 5.45 -1.06
CA VAL A 105 -9.54 4.97 -1.90
C VAL A 105 -9.82 3.60 -2.50
N ALA A 106 -10.49 2.73 -1.75
CA ALA A 106 -10.91 1.41 -2.21
C ALA A 106 -12.24 1.05 -1.56
N PHE A 107 -13.09 0.35 -2.31
CA PHE A 107 -14.41 -0.09 -1.86
C PHE A 107 -14.86 -1.33 -2.61
N HIS A 108 -14.94 -2.46 -1.90
CA HIS A 108 -15.36 -3.74 -2.43
C HIS A 108 -16.04 -4.59 -1.35
N LEU A 109 -17.37 -4.71 -1.42
CA LEU A 109 -18.17 -5.38 -0.40
C LEU A 109 -18.73 -6.76 -0.82
N THR A 110 -18.36 -7.26 -2.00
CA THR A 110 -18.77 -8.60 -2.46
C THR A 110 -17.71 -9.68 -2.28
N ALA A 111 -16.46 -9.30 -1.98
CA ALA A 111 -15.40 -10.26 -1.68
C ALA A 111 -15.70 -11.06 -0.42
N ALA A 112 -15.05 -12.22 -0.29
CA ALA A 112 -15.09 -13.05 0.92
C ALA A 112 -14.67 -12.25 2.17
N VAL A 113 -13.78 -11.28 2.00
CA VAL A 113 -13.44 -10.26 3.00
C VAL A 113 -13.70 -8.89 2.42
N LEU A 114 -14.46 -8.06 3.14
CA LEU A 114 -14.76 -6.70 2.71
C LEU A 114 -13.48 -5.88 2.63
N MET A 115 -13.30 -5.14 1.54
CA MET A 115 -12.06 -4.42 1.26
C MET A 115 -12.37 -2.93 1.15
N VAL A 116 -11.84 -2.15 2.08
CA VAL A 116 -12.09 -0.71 2.19
C VAL A 116 -10.78 0.01 2.50
N ALA A 117 -10.55 1.15 1.85
CA ALA A 117 -9.47 2.04 2.20
C ALA A 117 -9.94 3.50 2.23
N VAL A 118 -9.50 4.25 3.24
CA VAL A 118 -9.82 5.66 3.43
C VAL A 118 -8.54 6.48 3.44
N GLY A 119 -8.44 7.44 2.53
CA GLY A 119 -7.36 8.41 2.46
C GLY A 119 -7.72 9.67 3.25
N TYR A 120 -6.83 10.10 4.13
CA TYR A 120 -6.88 11.38 4.83
C TYR A 120 -5.83 12.32 4.23
N GLY A 121 -6.26 13.46 3.69
CA GLY A 121 -5.43 14.24 2.78
C GLY A 121 -5.54 13.75 1.34
N ASP A 122 -4.74 14.34 0.45
CA ASP A 122 -4.81 14.08 -0.99
C ASP A 122 -3.55 13.37 -1.51
N PRO A 123 -3.57 12.04 -1.70
CA PRO A 123 -2.42 11.31 -2.20
C PRO A 123 -2.08 11.60 -3.67
N ASP A 124 -2.90 12.35 -4.41
CA ASP A 124 -2.57 12.82 -5.77
C ASP A 124 -1.62 14.02 -5.73
N THR A 125 -1.58 14.76 -4.62
CA THR A 125 -0.85 16.04 -4.52
C THR A 125 0.14 16.10 -3.36
N ALA A 126 -0.02 15.27 -2.33
CA ALA A 126 0.83 15.31 -1.14
C ALA A 126 2.32 15.05 -1.46
N ASP A 127 3.20 15.72 -0.73
CA ASP A 127 4.66 15.49 -0.75
C ASP A 127 5.01 14.15 -0.11
N THR A 128 4.23 13.76 0.89
CA THR A 128 4.37 12.47 1.56
C THR A 128 3.03 11.73 1.64
N THR A 129 3.05 10.44 1.35
CA THR A 129 1.90 9.55 1.54
C THR A 129 2.31 8.38 2.43
N THR A 130 1.58 8.14 3.52
CA THR A 130 1.82 7.00 4.41
C THR A 130 0.69 6.00 4.32
N TRP A 131 1.01 4.72 4.06
CA TRP A 131 0.04 3.63 4.01
C TRP A 131 0.03 2.89 5.34
N CYS A 132 -1.11 2.93 6.03
CA CYS A 132 -1.35 2.25 7.29
C CYS A 132 -1.98 0.88 7.05
N VAL A 133 -1.20 -0.18 7.26
CA VAL A 133 -1.58 -1.57 7.05
C VAL A 133 -1.89 -2.23 8.41
N PRO A 134 -3.16 -2.57 8.70
CA PRO A 134 -3.53 -3.19 9.97
C PRO A 134 -2.98 -4.63 10.04
N GLY A 135 -3.06 -5.25 11.22
CA GLY A 135 -2.66 -6.65 11.45
C GLY A 135 -3.83 -7.62 11.50
N MET A 136 -3.56 -8.86 11.95
CA MET A 136 -4.57 -9.90 12.19
C MET A 136 -5.58 -9.43 13.25
N GLY A 137 -6.86 -9.78 13.07
CA GLY A 137 -7.92 -9.43 14.01
C GLY A 137 -8.51 -8.03 13.86
N PHE A 138 -8.38 -7.40 12.69
CA PHE A 138 -9.16 -6.22 12.32
C PHE A 138 -10.24 -6.65 11.32
N ASP A 139 -11.51 -6.63 11.69
CA ASP A 139 -12.57 -6.71 10.69
C ASP A 139 -12.81 -5.34 10.00
N ALA A 140 -13.69 -5.31 9.00
CA ALA A 140 -14.02 -4.07 8.29
C ALA A 140 -14.64 -2.99 9.21
N SER A 141 -15.25 -3.39 10.31
CA SER A 141 -15.81 -2.50 11.33
C SER A 141 -14.69 -1.85 12.16
N GLU A 142 -13.67 -2.58 12.57
CA GLU A 142 -12.53 -2.04 13.32
C GLU A 142 -11.61 -1.20 12.43
N ALA A 143 -11.43 -1.60 11.17
CA ALA A 143 -10.64 -0.88 10.19
C ALA A 143 -11.18 0.54 9.89
N THR A 144 -12.50 0.66 9.82
CA THR A 144 -13.21 1.93 9.56
C THR A 144 -13.42 2.77 10.82
N ASP A 145 -12.98 2.27 11.98
CA ASP A 145 -13.13 2.91 13.29
C ASP A 145 -11.77 3.19 13.96
N SER A 146 -11.22 2.23 14.70
CA SER A 146 -9.99 2.41 15.47
C SER A 146 -8.76 2.56 14.58
N TRP A 147 -8.66 1.81 13.48
CA TRP A 147 -7.55 1.94 12.55
C TRP A 147 -7.63 3.24 11.75
N SER A 148 -8.84 3.61 11.33
CA SER A 148 -9.11 4.90 10.73
C SER A 148 -8.72 6.04 11.66
N GLN A 149 -9.06 5.97 12.95
CA GLN A 149 -8.63 6.94 13.95
C GLN A 149 -7.10 6.97 14.10
N ALA A 150 -6.43 5.83 14.10
CA ALA A 150 -4.96 5.77 14.16
C ALA A 150 -4.32 6.47 12.95
N ALA A 151 -4.85 6.27 11.74
CA ALA A 151 -4.40 6.95 10.53
C ALA A 151 -4.60 8.47 10.61
N ARG A 152 -5.74 8.94 11.15
CA ARG A 152 -5.99 10.36 11.39
C ARG A 152 -5.00 10.96 12.40
N ASN A 153 -4.78 10.28 13.52
CA ASN A 153 -3.82 10.69 14.54
C ASN A 153 -2.39 10.79 13.96
N LEU A 154 -2.02 9.84 13.09
CA LEU A 154 -0.74 9.86 12.40
C LEU A 154 -0.63 11.07 11.47
N LEU A 155 -1.66 11.39 10.70
CA LEU A 155 -1.66 12.58 9.83
C LEU A 155 -1.48 13.86 10.65
N VAL A 156 -2.21 14.00 11.77
CA VAL A 156 -2.08 15.14 12.68
C VAL A 156 -0.65 15.23 13.24
N ALA A 157 -0.06 14.10 13.63
CA ALA A 157 1.32 14.07 14.13
C ALA A 157 2.34 14.47 13.05
N GLN A 158 2.20 13.95 11.83
CA GLN A 158 3.07 14.28 10.69
C GLN A 158 3.05 15.78 10.38
N ARG A 159 1.86 16.38 10.28
CA ARG A 159 1.70 17.83 10.05
C ARG A 159 2.29 18.70 11.15
N LYS A 160 2.26 18.24 12.41
CA LYS A 160 2.89 18.95 13.53
C LYS A 160 4.41 18.90 13.46
N LEU A 161 4.98 17.79 13.01
CA LEU A 161 6.43 17.58 12.93
C LEU A 161 7.05 18.21 11.68
N ASP A 162 6.32 18.23 10.56
CA ASP A 162 6.75 18.83 9.30
C ASP A 162 5.61 19.69 8.71
N PRO A 163 5.38 20.90 9.23
CA PRO A 163 4.29 21.75 8.76
C PRO A 163 4.52 22.35 7.36
N VAL A 164 5.72 22.17 6.79
CA VAL A 164 6.08 22.75 5.48
C VAL A 164 5.60 21.84 4.36
N ARG A 165 5.71 20.52 4.53
CA ARG A 165 5.28 19.55 3.53
C ARG A 165 3.79 19.22 3.67
N SER A 166 3.19 18.89 2.54
CA SER A 166 1.86 18.32 2.51
C SER A 166 1.90 16.81 2.81
N HIS A 167 0.99 16.35 3.65
CA HIS A 167 0.91 14.96 4.11
C HIS A 167 -0.44 14.34 3.77
N SER A 168 -0.42 13.08 3.37
CA SER A 168 -1.60 12.22 3.30
C SER A 168 -1.33 10.87 3.97
N VAL A 169 -2.38 10.28 4.55
CA VAL A 169 -2.32 8.96 5.19
C VAL A 169 -3.48 8.11 4.68
N VAL A 170 -3.18 6.92 4.17
CA VAL A 170 -4.18 5.95 3.70
C VAL A 170 -4.35 4.86 4.76
N SER A 171 -5.54 4.80 5.37
CA SER A 171 -5.98 3.64 6.16
C SER A 171 -6.40 2.54 5.19
N TRP A 172 -5.67 1.42 5.14
CA TRP A 172 -5.83 0.41 4.10
C TRP A 172 -6.23 -0.95 4.67
N LEU A 173 -7.49 -1.37 4.48
CA LEU A 173 -7.96 -2.73 4.79
C LEU A 173 -8.41 -3.41 3.50
N CYS A 174 -7.46 -4.04 2.82
CA CYS A 174 -7.68 -4.56 1.48
C CYS A 174 -6.97 -5.90 1.30
N TYR A 175 -7.03 -6.72 2.33
CA TYR A 175 -6.58 -8.11 2.31
C TYR A 175 -7.34 -8.90 3.39
N ASP A 176 -7.34 -10.23 3.24
CA ASP A 176 -7.92 -11.15 4.22
C ASP A 176 -7.07 -11.13 5.50
N THR A 177 -7.50 -10.34 6.48
CA THR A 177 -7.00 -10.40 7.85
C THR A 177 -7.65 -11.60 8.53
N PRO A 178 -6.88 -12.62 8.91
CA PRO A 178 -7.48 -13.81 9.49
C PRO A 178 -8.23 -13.43 10.78
N VAL A 179 -9.41 -14.03 11.00
CA VAL A 179 -10.11 -13.89 12.29
C VAL A 179 -9.17 -14.35 13.40
N ALA A 180 -9.06 -13.54 14.45
CA ALA A 180 -8.18 -13.81 15.57
C ALA A 180 -8.75 -14.97 16.42
N ASP A 181 -8.76 -16.18 15.88
CA ASP A 181 -8.83 -17.38 16.69
C ASP A 181 -7.43 -17.63 17.27
N LEU A 182 -7.16 -17.00 18.41
CA LEU A 182 -5.92 -17.14 19.16
C LEU A 182 -5.61 -18.61 19.51
N ALA A 183 -6.60 -19.51 19.47
CA ALA A 183 -6.41 -20.94 19.70
C ALA A 183 -5.86 -21.69 18.46
N ASN A 184 -5.98 -21.12 17.26
CA ASN A 184 -5.64 -21.76 15.98
C ASN A 184 -4.64 -20.97 15.12
N LEU A 185 -3.80 -20.14 15.74
CA LEU A 185 -2.75 -19.34 15.08
C LEU A 185 -1.97 -20.15 14.02
N GLY A 186 -1.63 -21.42 14.28
CA GLY A 186 -0.88 -22.27 13.34
C GLY A 186 -1.61 -22.69 12.05
N GLN A 187 -2.95 -22.75 12.05
CA GLN A 187 -3.76 -23.08 10.85
C GLN A 187 -4.25 -21.84 10.11
N VAL A 188 -4.34 -20.71 10.82
CA VAL A 188 -4.84 -19.40 10.36
C VAL A 188 -3.71 -18.54 9.77
N LEU A 189 -2.45 -18.91 10.01
CA LEU A 189 -1.23 -18.35 9.40
C LEU A 189 -0.90 -19.00 8.04
N GLY A 190 -1.82 -18.90 7.07
CA GLY A 190 -1.51 -19.29 5.70
C GLY A 190 -0.58 -18.27 5.03
N PRO A 191 0.64 -18.61 4.57
CA PRO A 191 1.53 -17.67 3.86
C PRO A 191 0.92 -17.15 2.55
N ALA A 192 -0.09 -17.82 2.01
CA ALA A 192 -0.76 -17.43 0.77
C ALA A 192 -1.55 -16.11 0.90
N HIS A 193 -2.23 -15.86 2.02
CA HIS A 193 -3.02 -14.63 2.21
C HIS A 193 -2.11 -13.42 2.45
N ALA A 194 -1.05 -13.56 3.26
CA ALA A 194 0.01 -12.56 3.41
C ALA A 194 0.65 -12.22 2.06
N ARG A 195 0.95 -13.23 1.23
CA ARG A 195 1.52 -13.02 -0.12
C ARG A 195 0.57 -12.29 -1.07
N ALA A 196 -0.73 -12.62 -1.04
CA ALA A 196 -1.74 -11.94 -1.85
C ALA A 196 -1.91 -10.47 -1.41
N GLY A 197 -2.02 -10.23 -0.10
CA GLY A 197 -2.07 -8.87 0.47
C GLY A 197 -0.82 -8.06 0.14
N ALA A 198 0.38 -8.67 0.24
CA ALA A 198 1.63 -8.01 -0.10
C ALA A 198 1.73 -7.63 -1.58
N ARG A 199 1.30 -8.50 -2.51
CA ARG A 199 1.25 -8.17 -3.94
C ARG A 199 0.29 -7.01 -4.21
N ARG A 200 -0.90 -7.04 -3.61
CA ARG A 200 -1.86 -5.96 -3.75
C ARG A 200 -1.31 -4.64 -3.20
N LEU A 201 -0.71 -4.66 -2.01
CA LEU A 201 -0.10 -3.48 -1.41
C LEU A 201 1.03 -2.94 -2.28
N ALA A 202 1.90 -3.80 -2.81
CA ALA A 202 2.96 -3.37 -3.74
C ALA A 202 2.39 -2.63 -4.95
N ALA A 203 1.34 -3.17 -5.57
CA ALA A 203 0.65 -2.50 -6.67
C ALA A 203 0.07 -1.13 -6.26
N GLU A 204 -0.49 -1.00 -5.05
CA GLU A 204 -0.97 0.30 -4.56
C GLU A 204 0.16 1.33 -4.38
N LEU A 205 1.30 0.91 -3.83
CA LEU A 205 2.47 1.78 -3.65
C LEU A 205 3.05 2.22 -5.00
N ASP A 206 3.18 1.28 -5.95
CA ASP A 206 3.64 1.56 -7.31
C ASP A 206 2.65 2.49 -8.04
N GLY A 207 1.34 2.26 -7.87
CA GLY A 207 0.28 3.12 -8.41
C GLY A 207 0.29 4.53 -7.82
N ASN A 208 0.51 4.66 -6.51
CA ASN A 208 0.69 5.96 -5.87
C ASN A 208 1.90 6.70 -6.47
N HIS A 209 3.01 5.99 -6.66
CA HIS A 209 4.21 6.56 -7.25
C HIS A 209 3.97 6.99 -8.72
N ALA A 210 3.34 6.14 -9.53
CA ALA A 210 3.03 6.40 -10.93
C ALA A 210 2.16 7.66 -11.10
N VAL A 211 1.08 7.79 -10.32
CA VAL A 211 0.19 8.96 -10.38
C VAL A 211 0.91 10.25 -9.98
N ARG A 212 1.76 10.19 -8.94
CA ARG A 212 2.49 11.38 -8.46
C ARG A 212 3.58 11.81 -9.43
N THR A 213 4.35 10.88 -9.98
CA THR A 213 5.41 11.19 -10.96
C THR A 213 4.85 11.74 -12.28
N ALA A 214 3.62 11.37 -12.65
CA ALA A 214 2.92 11.94 -13.79
C ALA A 214 2.47 13.41 -13.58
N THR A 215 2.36 13.87 -12.33
CA THR A 215 1.76 15.18 -11.99
C THR A 215 2.70 16.14 -11.28
N ALA A 216 3.82 15.66 -10.71
CA ALA A 216 4.78 16.49 -9.98
C ALA A 216 6.24 16.24 -10.43
N PRO A 217 7.10 17.29 -10.42
CA PRO A 217 8.51 17.14 -10.76
C PRO A 217 9.33 16.42 -9.70
N ALA A 218 8.89 16.46 -8.44
CA ALA A 218 9.58 15.85 -7.32
C ALA A 218 9.00 14.47 -7.02
N THR A 219 9.88 13.49 -6.76
CA THR A 219 9.46 12.15 -6.34
C THR A 219 8.76 12.21 -4.98
N PRO A 220 7.51 11.70 -4.85
CA PRO A 220 6.82 11.67 -3.57
C PRO A 220 7.55 10.77 -2.58
N THR A 221 7.50 11.10 -1.30
CA THR A 221 7.93 10.15 -0.25
C THR A 221 6.78 9.23 0.10
N ILE A 222 6.93 7.93 -0.12
CA ILE A 222 5.93 6.92 0.22
C ILE A 222 6.44 6.11 1.43
N GLY A 223 5.68 6.13 2.51
CA GLY A 223 5.96 5.38 3.74
C GLY A 223 4.93 4.29 3.99
N VAL A 224 5.30 3.26 4.73
CA VAL A 224 4.39 2.20 5.19
C VAL A 224 4.51 2.06 6.70
N VAL A 225 3.38 2.12 7.41
CA VAL A 225 3.26 1.77 8.82
C VAL A 225 2.42 0.51 8.90
N ALA A 226 3.03 -0.56 9.38
CA ALA A 226 2.42 -1.87 9.44
C ALA A 226 2.38 -2.38 10.89
N HIS A 227 1.28 -3.03 11.27
CA HIS A 227 1.14 -3.63 12.60
C HIS A 227 0.97 -5.15 12.50
N SER A 228 1.68 -5.90 13.34
CA SER A 228 1.56 -7.36 13.45
C SER A 228 1.65 -8.05 12.07
N TYR A 229 0.61 -8.80 11.66
CA TYR A 229 0.51 -9.46 10.35
C TYR A 229 0.62 -8.53 9.14
N GLY A 230 0.27 -7.25 9.30
CA GLY A 230 0.41 -6.25 8.24
C GLY A 230 1.86 -5.95 7.88
N THR A 231 2.84 -6.44 8.65
CA THR A 231 4.27 -6.27 8.36
C THR A 231 4.65 -7.19 7.20
N PRO A 232 4.94 -6.66 5.99
CA PRO A 232 5.39 -7.50 4.90
C PRO A 232 6.72 -8.15 5.31
N HIS A 233 6.84 -9.46 5.09
CA HIS A 233 8.11 -10.13 5.28
C HIS A 233 9.11 -9.57 4.28
N ARG A 234 10.21 -9.01 4.77
CA ARG A 234 11.30 -8.54 3.93
C ARG A 234 12.00 -9.73 3.30
N GLY A 235 11.63 -10.08 2.06
CA GLY A 235 12.42 -11.01 1.24
C GLY A 235 11.62 -11.95 0.37
N GLU A 236 11.19 -11.48 -0.80
CA GLU A 236 11.19 -12.29 -2.02
C GLU A 236 11.16 -11.33 -3.21
N ARG A 237 12.35 -10.84 -3.58
CA ARG A 237 12.54 -10.34 -4.94
C ARG A 237 12.33 -11.54 -5.85
N ALA A 238 11.31 -11.48 -6.70
CA ALA A 238 11.24 -12.37 -7.86
C ALA A 238 12.57 -12.25 -8.61
N HIS A 239 13.31 -13.35 -8.70
CA HIS A 239 14.51 -13.41 -9.53
C HIS A 239 14.07 -13.31 -11.00
N PRO A 240 14.49 -12.31 -11.77
CA PRO A 240 14.53 -12.41 -13.22
C PRO A 240 15.73 -13.30 -13.58
N GLY A 241 15.50 -14.20 -14.53
CA GLY A 241 16.43 -15.24 -14.94
C GLY A 241 17.84 -14.78 -15.26
N GLU A 242 18.74 -15.74 -15.13
CA GLU A 242 20.14 -15.68 -15.50
C GLU A 242 20.32 -15.25 -16.97
N HIS A 243 21.21 -14.29 -17.21
CA HIS A 243 22.15 -14.33 -18.33
C HIS A 243 23.47 -13.64 -17.97
N PRO A 244 24.63 -14.16 -18.43
CA PRO A 244 25.95 -13.79 -17.94
C PRO A 244 26.61 -12.69 -18.79
N GLY A 245 27.39 -11.81 -18.16
CA GLY A 245 28.54 -11.16 -18.79
C GLY A 245 28.61 -9.62 -18.75
N LEU A 246 29.81 -9.14 -18.42
CA LEU A 246 30.38 -7.78 -18.56
C LEU A 246 29.86 -6.72 -17.56
N LEU A 247 30.67 -5.95 -16.81
CA LEU A 247 32.12 -5.76 -16.69
C LEU A 247 32.42 -5.23 -15.29
N ASP A 248 33.51 -5.74 -14.73
CA ASP A 248 34.12 -5.26 -13.49
C ASP A 248 35.17 -4.17 -13.80
N HIS A 249 35.55 -3.41 -12.76
CA HIS A 249 36.63 -2.42 -12.58
C HIS A 249 36.44 -0.91 -12.86
N PRO A 250 37.23 -0.01 -12.21
CA PRO A 250 37.83 -0.06 -10.85
C PRO A 250 37.73 1.28 -10.06
N ASP A 251 38.00 1.23 -8.74
CA ASP A 251 39.13 1.94 -8.06
C ASP A 251 38.83 2.59 -6.69
N ARG A 252 39.84 2.43 -5.81
CA ARG A 252 40.28 3.24 -4.64
C ARG A 252 39.46 3.34 -3.35
N ARG A 253 40.02 2.72 -2.30
CA ARG A 253 40.61 3.30 -1.06
C ARG A 253 41.01 2.11 -0.16
N GLY A 254 42.24 1.88 0.27
CA GLY A 254 43.23 2.79 0.86
C GLY A 254 43.57 2.24 2.25
N GLY A 255 44.56 1.36 2.34
CA GLY A 255 44.99 0.73 3.59
C GLY A 255 45.95 1.61 4.40
N ASN A 256 45.95 1.44 5.73
CA ASN A 256 47.14 1.69 6.53
C ASN A 256 47.14 0.83 7.81
N ARG A 257 48.17 -0.01 7.96
CA ARG A 257 48.42 -0.88 9.12
C ARG A 257 49.47 -0.20 10.00
N HIS A 258 49.16 0.07 11.27
CA HIS A 258 50.15 0.46 12.27
C HIS A 258 50.80 -0.77 12.91
N ARG A 259 52.13 -0.76 12.94
CA ARG A 259 53.02 -1.77 13.53
C ARG A 259 53.19 -1.52 15.04
N HIS A 260 53.16 -2.58 15.84
CA HIS A 260 53.71 -2.59 17.20
C HIS A 260 54.88 -3.59 17.27
N ARG A 261 56.03 -3.13 17.80
CA ARG A 261 57.13 -3.95 18.34
C ARG A 261 57.39 -3.48 19.78
N PRO A 262 57.68 -4.40 20.70
CA PRO A 262 58.97 -4.39 21.46
C PRO A 262 59.47 -5.84 21.69
N ARG A 263 60.67 -6.23 22.13
CA ARG A 263 62.05 -5.75 22.40
C ARG A 263 62.91 -7.06 22.47
N PRO A 264 64.24 -7.06 22.28
CA PRO A 264 65.07 -8.27 22.29
C PRO A 264 65.88 -8.45 23.60
N ASP A 265 66.35 -9.68 23.86
CA ASP A 265 67.57 -9.99 24.63
C ASP A 265 68.03 -11.46 24.38
N PRO A 266 69.27 -11.90 24.75
CA PRO A 266 70.21 -12.42 23.76
C PRO A 266 70.85 -13.80 24.07
N ALA A 267 71.63 -14.26 23.09
CA ALA A 267 72.77 -15.19 23.14
C ALA A 267 72.51 -16.69 23.37
N GLU A 268 72.92 -17.50 22.38
CA GLU A 268 73.81 -18.62 22.64
C GLU A 268 74.63 -18.97 21.39
N SER A 269 75.87 -19.39 21.63
CA SER A 269 76.96 -19.55 20.66
C SER A 269 77.39 -21.01 20.54
N ARG A 270 77.93 -21.37 19.36
CA ARG A 270 78.75 -22.58 19.06
C ARG A 270 77.91 -23.87 18.93
N HIS A 271 78.18 -24.87 18.11
CA HIS A 271 79.24 -25.29 17.18
C HIS A 271 78.50 -26.10 16.08
N HIS A 272 78.92 -26.12 14.81
CA HIS A 272 79.80 -27.20 14.33
C HIS A 272 80.33 -26.90 12.92
N ARG A 273 81.65 -27.10 12.76
CA ARG A 273 82.32 -27.50 11.51
C ARG A 273 81.58 -28.74 10.95
N ARG A 274 81.48 -29.00 9.66
CA ARG A 274 82.28 -28.65 8.49
C ARG A 274 81.42 -28.95 7.25
#